data_AF-X1K4F3-F1
#
_entry.id   AF-X1K4F3-F1
#
_cell.length_a   1.000
_cell.length_b   1.000
_cell.length_c   1.000
_cell.angle_alpha   90.00
_cell.angle_beta   90.00
_cell.angle_gamma   90.00
#
_symmetry.space_group_name_H-M   'P 1'
#
loop_
_entity.id
_entity.type
_entity.pdbx_description
1 polymer ?
#
loop_
_entity_poly.entity_id
_entity_poly.type
_entity_poly.pdbx_seq_one_letter_code
_entity_poly.pdbx_strand_id
1 'polypeptide(L)'
;MKELESEPFLLKENINQFFNSIPIPSYIWQKKDDDFILIDYNSAAEQLKYRKIIDIINGKASEIYQDRPDIVEAINRSYQEKISISLKSNYTVKTTGQKKYNSLNIHHLPPDLI
;
A
#
# COMPACT_ATOMS: atom_id res chain seq x y z
N MET A 1 -18.92 -19.33 -34.61
CA MET A 1 -18.19 -18.90 -33.40
C MET A 1 -18.32 -17.39 -33.35
N LYS A 2 -19.10 -16.83 -32.43
CA LYS A 2 -19.06 -15.39 -32.19
C LYS A 2 -17.73 -15.11 -31.50
N GLU A 3 -16.88 -14.31 -32.12
CA GLU A 3 -15.76 -13.69 -31.43
C GLU A 3 -16.34 -12.94 -30.24
N LEU A 4 -16.05 -13.45 -29.05
CA LEU A 4 -16.29 -12.72 -27.82
C LEU A 4 -15.23 -11.62 -27.84
N GLU A 5 -15.60 -10.44 -28.33
CA GLU A 5 -14.86 -9.21 -28.03
C GLU A 5 -14.89 -9.08 -26.51
N SER A 6 -13.89 -9.67 -25.85
CA SER A 6 -13.79 -9.69 -24.41
C SER A 6 -13.60 -8.24 -23.95
N GLU A 7 -14.61 -7.69 -23.28
CA GLU A 7 -14.46 -6.44 -22.57
C GLU A 7 -13.18 -6.51 -21.71
N PRO A 8 -12.34 -5.46 -21.70
CA PRO A 8 -11.11 -5.49 -20.95
C PRO A 8 -11.41 -5.76 -19.48
N PHE A 9 -10.75 -6.76 -18.90
CA PHE A 9 -10.90 -7.14 -17.47
C PHE A 9 -10.71 -5.95 -16.51
N LEU A 10 -10.07 -4.87 -16.96
CA LEU A 10 -9.74 -3.67 -16.19
C LEU A 10 -10.92 -2.73 -15.88
N LEU A 11 -12.17 -3.21 -15.87
CA LEU A 11 -13.28 -2.44 -15.31
C LEU A 11 -13.04 -2.15 -13.82
N LYS A 12 -13.50 -0.98 -13.36
CA LYS A 12 -13.33 -0.53 -11.96
C LYS A 12 -13.78 -1.57 -10.94
N GLU A 13 -14.90 -2.26 -11.21
CA GLU A 13 -15.43 -3.30 -10.31
C GLU A 13 -14.50 -4.52 -10.23
N ASN A 14 -13.97 -4.99 -11.36
CA ASN A 14 -13.03 -6.10 -11.39
C ASN A 14 -11.70 -5.75 -10.70
N ILE A 15 -11.20 -4.52 -10.88
CA ILE A 15 -10.00 -4.03 -10.17
C ILE A 15 -10.27 -3.99 -8.66
N ASN A 16 -11.43 -3.50 -8.23
CA ASN A 16 -11.80 -3.45 -6.83
C ASN A 16 -11.90 -4.86 -6.21
N GLN A 17 -12.54 -5.80 -6.92
CA GLN A 17 -12.62 -7.20 -6.50
C GLN A 17 -11.23 -7.84 -6.43
N PHE A 18 -10.40 -7.63 -7.45
CA PHE A 18 -9.02 -8.11 -7.47
C PHE A 18 -8.22 -7.56 -6.27
N PHE A 19 -8.21 -6.25 -6.07
CA PHE A 19 -7.46 -5.60 -4.99
C PHE A 19 -7.88 -6.14 -3.61
N ASN A 20 -9.18 -6.28 -3.37
CA ASN A 20 -9.72 -6.83 -2.13
C ASN A 20 -9.50 -8.34 -1.96
N SER A 21 -9.33 -9.09 -3.05
CA SER A 21 -9.01 -10.52 -3.01
C SER A 21 -7.55 -10.83 -2.64
N ILE A 22 -6.64 -9.85 -2.74
CA ILE A 22 -5.22 -10.04 -2.41
C ILE A 22 -5.09 -10.38 -0.91
N PRO A 23 -4.55 -11.56 -0.53
CA PRO A 23 -4.48 -12.01 0.87
C PRO A 23 -3.33 -11.35 1.65
N ILE A 24 -2.77 -10.26 1.12
CA ILE A 24 -1.65 -9.52 1.69
C ILE A 24 -2.14 -8.09 1.94
N PRO A 25 -1.99 -7.54 3.16
CA PRO A 25 -2.31 -6.15 3.46
C PRO A 25 -1.64 -5.20 2.47
N SER A 26 -2.45 -4.45 1.75
CA SER A 26 -2.00 -3.57 0.67
C SER A 26 -2.62 -2.18 0.83
N TYR A 27 -1.82 -1.17 0.49
CA TYR A 27 -2.13 0.24 0.71
C TYR A 27 -1.83 1.03 -0.56
N ILE A 28 -2.70 1.99 -0.89
CA ILE A 28 -2.48 2.92 -2.00
C ILE A 28 -2.16 4.30 -1.41
N TRP A 29 -0.97 4.79 -1.76
CA TRP A 29 -0.45 6.08 -1.33
C TRP A 29 -0.43 7.05 -2.49
N GLN A 30 -1.03 8.22 -2.31
CA GLN A 30 -1.02 9.30 -3.30
C GLN A 30 -0.07 10.39 -2.87
N LYS A 31 0.84 10.80 -3.75
CA LYS A 31 1.69 11.97 -3.53
C LYS A 31 0.81 13.21 -3.45
N LYS A 32 0.91 13.99 -2.36
CA LYS A 32 0.32 15.33 -2.23
C LYS A 32 1.34 16.25 -1.61
N ASP A 33 1.69 17.33 -2.32
CA ASP A 33 2.73 18.28 -1.93
C ASP A 33 4.03 17.54 -1.50
N ASP A 34 4.46 17.73 -0.26
CA ASP A 34 5.69 17.16 0.29
C ASP A 34 5.52 15.77 0.94
N ASP A 35 4.32 15.20 0.95
CA ASP A 35 4.04 13.91 1.61
C ASP A 35 3.25 12.93 0.72
N PHE A 36 2.92 11.77 1.29
CA PHE A 36 2.05 10.77 0.70
C PHE A 36 0.85 10.54 1.62
N ILE A 37 -0.35 10.58 1.05
CA ILE A 37 -1.60 10.38 1.76
C ILE A 37 -2.11 8.97 1.48
N LEU A 38 -2.49 8.24 2.51
CA LEU A 38 -3.15 6.95 2.35
C LEU A 38 -4.57 7.18 1.79
N ILE A 39 -4.81 6.78 0.54
CA ILE A 39 -6.10 7.01 -0.13
C ILE A 39 -6.95 5.74 -0.24
N ASP A 40 -6.33 4.56 -0.15
CA ASP A 40 -7.06 3.30 -0.24
C ASP A 40 -6.29 2.14 0.42
N TYR A 41 -6.98 1.06 0.72
CA TYR A 41 -6.43 -0.16 1.30
C TYR A 41 -7.33 -1.36 0.95
N ASN A 42 -6.77 -2.58 0.97
CA ASN A 42 -7.57 -3.77 0.69
C ASN A 42 -8.17 -4.43 1.94
N SER A 43 -9.11 -5.35 1.75
CA SER A 43 -9.75 -6.11 2.84
C SER A 43 -8.77 -6.85 3.76
N ALA A 44 -7.61 -7.31 3.26
CA ALA A 44 -6.59 -7.92 4.11
C ALA A 44 -5.97 -6.94 5.12
N ALA A 45 -5.89 -5.65 4.79
CA ALA A 45 -5.41 -4.61 5.69
C ALA A 45 -6.37 -4.34 6.86
N GLU A 46 -7.68 -4.42 6.64
CA GLU A 46 -8.70 -4.25 7.70
C GLU A 46 -8.59 -5.30 8.81
N GLN A 47 -8.15 -6.51 8.46
CA GLN A 47 -8.04 -7.62 9.39
C GLN A 47 -6.85 -7.49 10.36
N LEU A 48 -5.97 -6.52 10.15
CA LEU A 48 -4.82 -6.27 11.02
C LEU A 48 -5.26 -5.62 12.34
N LYS A 49 -5.51 -6.46 13.35
CA LYS A 49 -5.96 -6.05 14.70
C LYS A 49 -5.11 -4.98 15.40
N TYR A 50 -3.86 -4.78 14.99
CA TYR A 50 -2.91 -3.84 15.60
C TYR A 50 -2.86 -2.46 14.91
N ARG A 51 -3.56 -2.26 13.80
CA ARG A 51 -3.81 -0.95 13.20
C ARG A 51 -5.30 -0.84 12.93
N LYS A 52 -6.00 0.05 13.65
CA LYS A 52 -7.33 0.47 13.23
C LYS A 52 -7.14 1.25 11.94
N ILE A 53 -7.32 0.58 10.79
CA ILE A 53 -6.99 1.17 9.51
C ILE A 53 -7.83 2.42 9.21
N ILE A 54 -9.05 2.43 9.75
CA ILE A 54 -9.97 3.56 9.71
C ILE A 54 -9.42 4.81 10.42
N ASP A 55 -8.49 4.65 11.36
CA ASP A 55 -7.86 5.76 12.08
C ASP A 55 -6.68 6.37 11.29
N ILE A 56 -6.22 5.71 10.22
CA ILE A 56 -5.05 6.15 9.44
C ILE A 56 -5.33 6.43 7.95
N ILE A 57 -6.54 6.13 7.46
CA ILE A 57 -6.97 6.58 6.12
C ILE A 57 -6.92 8.11 6.07
N ASN A 58 -6.49 8.67 4.95
CA ASN A 58 -6.15 10.10 4.77
C ASN A 58 -4.99 10.63 5.65
N GLY A 59 -4.34 9.78 6.43
CA GLY A 59 -3.14 10.15 7.19
C GLY A 59 -1.90 10.24 6.31
N LYS A 60 -0.91 11.01 6.77
CA LYS A 60 0.38 11.18 6.10
C LYS A 60 1.29 9.99 6.37
N ALA A 61 2.02 9.57 5.34
CA ALA A 61 3.02 8.49 5.47
C ALA A 61 4.09 8.85 6.51
N SER A 62 4.54 10.11 6.54
CA SER A 62 5.51 10.60 7.54
C SER A 62 5.04 10.45 8.99
N GLU A 63 3.74 10.66 9.25
CA GLU A 63 3.14 10.55 10.59
C GLU A 63 2.89 9.07 10.95
N ILE A 64 2.31 8.30 10.02
CA ILE A 64 1.97 6.88 10.20
C ILE A 64 3.22 6.01 10.39
N TYR A 65 4.32 6.38 9.73
CA TYR A 65 5.61 5.69 9.78
C TYR A 65 6.70 6.54 10.43
N GLN A 66 6.36 7.42 11.38
CA GLN A 66 7.34 8.24 12.11
C GLN A 66 8.49 7.41 12.73
N ASP A 67 8.20 6.18 13.17
CA ASP A 67 9.16 5.25 13.75
C ASP A 67 9.88 4.37 12.71
N ARG A 68 9.52 4.50 11.44
CA ARG A 68 10.00 3.71 10.30
C ARG A 68 10.28 4.62 9.08
N PRO A 69 11.23 5.57 9.21
CA PRO A 69 11.59 6.49 8.13
C PRO A 69 12.08 5.74 6.88
N ASP A 70 12.62 4.53 7.03
CA ASP A 70 13.03 3.65 5.94
C ASP A 70 11.87 3.29 4.99
N ILE A 71 10.63 3.19 5.50
CA ILE A 71 9.44 2.96 4.68
C ILE A 71 9.11 4.22 3.87
N VAL A 72 9.16 5.40 4.50
CA VAL A 72 8.87 6.68 3.83
C VAL A 72 9.91 6.99 2.74
N GLU A 73 11.18 6.70 3.01
CA GLU A 73 12.26 6.81 2.04
C GLU A 73 12.04 5.89 0.83
N ALA A 74 11.64 4.64 1.07
CA ALA A 74 11.35 3.72 -0.03
C ALA A 74 10.11 4.10 -0.85
N ILE A 75 9.06 4.65 -0.21
CA ILE A 75 7.90 5.21 -0.95
C ILE A 75 8.38 6.35 -1.86
N ASN A 76 9.14 7.31 -1.32
CA ASN A 76 9.69 8.41 -2.10
C ASN A 76 10.55 7.92 -3.26
N ARG A 77 11.48 7.01 -3.00
CA ARG A 77 12.40 6.50 -4.01
C ARG A 77 11.67 5.73 -5.10
N SER A 78 10.72 4.86 -4.75
CA SER A 78 9.89 4.15 -5.72
C SER A 78 9.11 5.13 -6.60
N TYR A 79 8.54 6.20 -6.02
CA TYR A 79 7.82 7.23 -6.75
C TYR A 79 8.72 8.01 -7.71
N GLN A 80 9.90 8.48 -7.27
CA GLN A 80 10.80 9.30 -8.06
C GLN A 80 11.50 8.51 -9.18
N GLU A 81 12.02 7.33 -8.85
CA GLU A 81 12.78 6.49 -9.78
C GLU A 81 11.86 5.58 -10.64
N LYS A 82 10.57 5.49 -10.31
CA LYS A 82 9.58 4.61 -10.96
C LYS A 82 9.99 3.13 -10.92
N ILE A 83 10.60 2.71 -9.82
CA ILE A 83 11.07 1.34 -9.61
C ILE A 83 10.26 0.61 -8.54
N SER A 84 10.36 -0.70 -8.54
CA SER A 84 9.87 -1.54 -7.43
C SER A 84 10.95 -1.69 -6.36
N ILE A 85 10.58 -1.51 -5.09
CA ILE A 85 11.50 -1.62 -3.95
C ILE A 85 11.01 -2.72 -3.01
N SER A 86 11.91 -3.62 -2.63
CA SER A 86 11.63 -4.64 -1.63
C SER A 86 12.41 -4.32 -0.36
N LEU A 87 11.70 -4.11 0.74
CA LEU A 87 12.26 -3.88 2.06
C LEU A 87 12.05 -5.12 2.93
N LYS A 88 13.13 -5.64 3.49
CA LYS A 88 13.11 -6.73 4.46
C LYS A 88 13.78 -6.23 5.74
N SER A 89 13.03 -6.19 6.83
CA SER A 89 13.51 -5.64 8.09
C SER A 89 12.99 -6.44 9.28
N ASN A 90 13.82 -6.57 10.31
CA ASN A 90 13.34 -6.99 11.61
C ASN A 90 12.84 -5.75 12.36
N TYR A 91 11.62 -5.82 12.90
CA TYR A 91 11.02 -4.76 13.70
C TYR A 91 10.65 -5.32 15.06
N THR A 92 11.13 -4.67 16.12
CA THR A 92 10.69 -4.96 17.48
C THR A 92 9.47 -4.11 17.78
N VAL A 93 8.34 -4.76 18.06
CA VAL A 93 7.11 -4.05 18.45
C VAL A 93 7.34 -3.39 19.80
N LYS A 94 7.38 -2.06 19.85
CA LYS A 94 7.68 -1.28 21.08
C LYS A 94 6.78 -1.65 22.27
N THR A 95 5.51 -1.95 22.03
CA THR A 95 4.52 -2.27 23.08
C THR A 95 4.63 -3.68 23.65
N THR A 96 5.18 -4.65 22.90
CA THR A 96 5.22 -6.07 23.32
C THR A 96 6.62 -6.67 23.37
N GLY A 97 7.64 -5.96 22.87
CA GLY A 97 9.02 -6.46 22.75
C GLY A 97 9.20 -7.57 21.71
N GLN A 98 8.14 -7.97 21.00
CA GLN A 98 8.19 -9.07 20.05
C GLN A 98 8.94 -8.65 18.78
N LYS A 99 9.95 -9.45 18.37
CA LYS A 99 10.59 -9.32 17.07
C LYS A 99 9.64 -9.84 15.99
N LYS A 100 9.27 -8.97 15.06
CA LYS A 100 8.51 -9.30 13.87
C LYS A 100 9.39 -9.11 12.65
N TYR A 101 9.29 -10.06 11.73
CA TYR A 101 9.87 -9.91 10.41
C TYR A 101 8.87 -9.20 9.50
N ASN A 102 9.29 -8.08 8.91
CA ASN A 102 8.51 -7.31 7.97
C ASN A 102 9.14 -7.42 6.59
N SER A 103 8.37 -7.92 5.62
CA SER A 103 8.70 -7.88 4.20
C SER A 103 7.67 -6.98 3.52
N LEU A 104 8.12 -5.86 2.96
CA LEU A 104 7.28 -4.93 2.20
C LEU A 104 7.77 -4.87 0.76
N ASN A 105 6.82 -4.83 -0.17
CA ASN A 105 7.09 -4.48 -1.55
C ASN A 105 6.34 -3.20 -1.87
N ILE A 106 7.05 -2.24 -2.46
CA ILE A 106 6.55 -0.92 -2.82
C ILE A 106 6.70 -0.78 -4.32
N HIS A 107 5.60 -0.42 -4.99
CA HIS A 107 5.53 -0.30 -6.43
C HIS A 107 4.92 1.05 -6.80
N HIS A 108 5.54 1.73 -7.76
CA HIS A 108 4.94 2.91 -8.39
C HIS A 108 3.77 2.47 -9.28
N LEU A 109 2.61 3.10 -9.12
CA LEU A 109 1.42 2.87 -9.93
C LEU A 109 1.14 4.11 -10.81
N PRO A 110 1.31 4.01 -12.14
CA PRO A 110 0.89 5.05 -13.07
C PRO A 110 -0.51 4.78 -13.66
N PRO A 111 -1.21 5.80 -14.19
CA PRO A 111 -1.09 7.22 -13.86
C PRO A 111 -1.83 7.55 -12.55
N ASP A 112 -1.61 8.76 -12.00
CA ASP A 112 -2.51 9.32 -11.01
C ASP A 112 -3.95 9.17 -11.54
N LEU A 113 -4.81 8.44 -10.81
CA LEU A 113 -6.17 8.13 -11.25
C LEU A 113 -6.83 9.39 -11.82
N ILE A 114 -7.18 9.35 -13.11
CA ILE A 114 -7.92 10.40 -13.81
C ILE A 114 -9.32 10.52 -13.21
#